data_AF-A0A960JBF8-F1
#
_entry.id   AF-A0A960JBF8-F1
#
_cell.length_a   1.000
_cell.length_b   1.000
_cell.length_c   1.000
_cell.angle_alpha   90.00
_cell.angle_beta   90.00
_cell.angle_gamma   90.00
#
_symmetry.space_group_name_H-M   'P 1'
#
loop_
_entity.id
_entity.type
_entity.pdbx_description
1 polymer ?
#
loop_
_entity_poly.entity_id
_entity_poly.type
_entity_poly.pdbx_seq_one_letter_code
_entity_poly.pdbx_strand_id
1 'polypeptide(L)'
;MRCKECHGPEGKGADQTSFLGKPEQLNQAPPVRTVGSYWPYATTLWDYTNRAMPFDRPGTLTTDQVYAVTAYILFLNGIVEEEHVLDAASLPQVQMPNREGFVPDDRPDTGIVRK
;
A
#
# COMPACT_ATOMS: atom_id res chain seq x y z
N MET A 1 -8.42 15.25 7.26
CA MET A 1 -7.94 13.98 6.68
C MET A 1 -9.14 13.03 6.55
N ARG A 2 -9.66 12.87 5.32
CA ARG A 2 -10.89 12.09 5.02
C ARG A 2 -10.67 10.57 4.99
N CYS A 3 -9.41 10.13 4.98
CA CYS A 3 -9.03 8.71 4.86
C CYS A 3 -9.72 7.82 5.91
N LYS A 4 -9.81 8.31 7.16
CA LYS A 4 -10.38 7.58 8.29
C LYS A 4 -11.88 7.30 8.16
N GLU A 5 -12.61 8.05 7.33
CA GLU A 5 -14.05 7.84 7.12
C GLU A 5 -14.32 6.50 6.45
N CYS A 6 -13.39 6.02 5.61
CA CYS A 6 -13.50 4.71 4.96
C CYS A 6 -12.53 3.66 5.54
N HIS A 7 -11.31 4.08 5.90
CA HIS A 7 -10.23 3.18 6.34
C HIS A 7 -10.11 3.07 7.87
N GLY A 8 -11.03 3.67 8.61
CA GLY A 8 -11.08 3.62 10.06
C GLY A 8 -10.00 4.45 10.76
N PRO A 9 -10.08 4.59 12.10
CA PRO A 9 -9.04 5.20 12.89
C PRO A 9 -7.75 4.38 12.79
N GLU A 10 -6.61 5.06 12.66
CA GLU A 10 -5.28 4.44 12.56
C GLU A 10 -5.15 3.41 11.42
N GLY A 11 -6.00 3.51 10.38
CA GLY A 11 -5.93 2.62 9.21
C GLY A 11 -6.36 1.17 9.46
N LYS A 12 -7.02 0.89 10.60
CA LYS A 12 -7.49 -0.45 11.00
C LYS A 12 -8.61 -1.03 10.12
N GLY A 13 -9.13 -0.24 9.19
CA GLY A 13 -10.33 -0.55 8.40
C GLY A 13 -11.59 -0.11 9.12
N ALA A 14 -12.57 0.34 8.33
CA ALA A 14 -13.95 0.52 8.76
C ALA A 14 -14.84 -0.22 7.75
N ASP A 15 -15.46 0.49 6.82
CA ASP A 15 -16.22 -0.11 5.71
C ASP A 15 -15.32 -0.59 4.56
N GLN A 16 -14.09 -0.07 4.48
CA GLN A 16 -13.09 -0.44 3.47
C GLN A 16 -11.86 -1.13 4.08
N THR A 17 -11.00 -1.66 3.21
CA THR A 17 -9.82 -2.44 3.58
C THR A 17 -8.87 -1.71 4.53
N SER A 18 -8.42 -2.44 5.54
CA SER A 18 -7.34 -2.05 6.45
C SER A 18 -6.03 -1.88 5.68
N PHE A 19 -5.22 -0.90 6.11
CA PHE A 19 -3.84 -0.78 5.64
C PHE A 19 -2.87 -1.66 6.42
N LEU A 20 -3.30 -2.18 7.56
CA LEU A 20 -2.45 -2.81 8.55
C LEU A 20 -2.31 -4.31 8.32
N GLY A 21 -1.09 -4.81 8.37
CA GLY A 21 -0.84 -6.24 8.38
C GLY A 21 0.64 -6.55 8.30
N LYS A 22 0.99 -7.79 8.64
CA LYS A 22 2.35 -8.33 8.54
C LYS A 22 2.41 -9.53 7.59
N PRO A 23 3.56 -9.81 6.96
CA PRO A 23 3.71 -10.91 6.01
C PRO A 23 3.26 -12.27 6.54
N GLU A 24 3.42 -12.55 7.84
CA GLU A 24 3.04 -13.84 8.42
C GLU A 24 1.54 -14.10 8.32
N GLN A 25 0.73 -13.04 8.20
CA GLN A 25 -0.72 -13.12 8.07
C GLN A 25 -1.17 -13.53 6.65
N LEU A 26 -0.27 -13.59 5.68
CA LEU A 26 -0.56 -14.15 4.35
C LEU A 26 -0.81 -15.66 4.38
N ASN A 27 -0.35 -16.36 5.43
CA ASN A 27 -0.55 -17.80 5.60
C ASN A 27 -1.87 -18.16 6.31
N GLN A 28 -2.70 -17.16 6.65
CA GLN A 28 -4.00 -17.37 7.32
C GLN A 28 -5.10 -17.75 6.31
N ALA A 29 -6.21 -18.27 6.82
CA ALA A 29 -7.41 -18.55 6.05
C ALA A 29 -8.61 -17.75 6.61
N PRO A 30 -9.07 -16.68 5.95
CA PRO A 30 -8.54 -16.10 4.70
C PRO A 30 -7.22 -15.34 4.92
N PRO A 31 -6.38 -15.18 3.86
CA PRO A 31 -5.14 -14.43 3.96
C PRO A 31 -5.44 -12.94 4.16
N VAL A 32 -4.71 -12.29 5.08
CA VAL A 32 -4.86 -10.85 5.34
C VAL A 32 -3.96 -10.09 4.39
N ARG A 33 -4.53 -9.56 3.29
CA ARG A 33 -3.80 -8.80 2.25
C ARG A 33 -4.00 -7.31 2.42
N THR A 34 -2.98 -6.62 2.90
CA THR A 34 -2.99 -5.16 3.13
C THR A 34 -1.70 -4.53 2.59
N VAL A 35 -1.53 -3.23 2.79
CA VAL A 35 -0.29 -2.54 2.40
C VAL A 35 0.91 -3.16 3.12
N GLY A 36 0.82 -3.35 4.43
CA GLY A 36 1.95 -3.89 5.21
C GLY A 36 2.25 -5.36 4.97
N SER A 37 1.23 -6.19 4.70
CA SER A 37 1.43 -7.62 4.53
C SER A 37 1.77 -8.03 3.11
N TYR A 38 1.22 -7.35 2.09
CA TYR A 38 1.20 -7.88 0.73
C TYR A 38 1.93 -7.01 -0.29
N TRP A 39 1.90 -5.68 -0.18
CA TRP A 39 2.40 -4.81 -1.25
C TRP A 39 3.93 -4.84 -1.32
N PRO A 40 4.54 -5.05 -2.52
CA PRO A 40 5.99 -5.17 -2.64
C PRO A 40 6.74 -3.83 -2.79
N TYR A 41 6.03 -2.73 -3.09
CA TYR A 41 6.65 -1.43 -3.34
C TYR A 41 5.89 -0.29 -2.65
N ALA A 42 6.61 0.53 -1.88
CA ALA A 42 6.08 1.77 -1.31
C ALA A 42 5.71 2.81 -2.40
N THR A 43 6.42 2.79 -3.53
CA THR A 43 6.11 3.66 -4.69
C THR A 43 4.73 3.38 -5.27
N THR A 44 4.26 2.14 -5.25
CA THR A 44 2.88 1.80 -5.67
C THR A 44 1.85 2.41 -4.72
N LEU A 45 2.11 2.42 -3.40
CA LEU A 45 1.23 3.08 -2.43
C LEU A 45 1.15 4.59 -2.72
N TRP A 46 2.29 5.24 -2.93
CA TRP A 46 2.33 6.66 -3.26
C TRP A 46 1.58 6.96 -4.57
N ASP A 47 1.84 6.21 -5.63
CA ASP A 47 1.22 6.43 -6.95
C ASP A 47 -0.30 6.24 -6.89
N TYR A 48 -0.75 5.16 -6.24
CA TYR A 48 -2.17 4.91 -6.04
C TYR A 48 -2.84 6.01 -5.21
N THR A 49 -2.19 6.46 -4.13
CA THR A 49 -2.69 7.55 -3.29
C THR A 49 -2.78 8.85 -4.08
N ASN A 50 -1.76 9.17 -4.88
CA ASN A 50 -1.73 10.37 -5.72
C ASN A 50 -2.82 10.38 -6.79
N ARG A 51 -3.06 9.24 -7.45
CA ARG A 51 -3.92 9.16 -8.64
C ARG A 51 -5.37 8.84 -8.32
N ALA A 52 -5.61 8.02 -7.30
CA ALA A 52 -6.91 7.42 -7.04
C ALA A 52 -7.55 7.89 -5.73
N MET A 53 -6.81 8.56 -4.84
CA MET A 53 -7.32 9.00 -3.54
C MET A 53 -7.45 10.54 -3.43
N PRO A 54 -8.35 11.02 -2.55
CA PRO A 54 -9.43 10.28 -1.88
C PRO A 54 -10.45 9.72 -2.89
N PHE A 55 -11.12 8.62 -2.53
CA PHE A 55 -12.03 7.91 -3.45
C PHE A 55 -13.15 8.80 -4.03
N ASP A 56 -13.70 9.73 -3.25
CA ASP A 56 -14.74 10.66 -3.69
C ASP A 56 -14.20 11.82 -4.55
N ARG A 57 -12.88 12.08 -4.50
CA ARG A 57 -12.20 13.22 -5.15
C ARG A 57 -10.76 12.85 -5.54
N PRO A 58 -10.56 11.90 -6.47
CA PRO A 58 -9.23 11.43 -6.84
C PRO A 58 -8.35 12.55 -7.38
N GLY A 59 -7.05 12.53 -7.06
CA GLY A 59 -6.08 13.49 -7.59
C GLY A 59 -6.16 14.89 -6.98
N THR A 60 -6.82 15.04 -5.83
CA THR A 60 -6.96 16.36 -5.17
C THR A 60 -5.92 16.64 -4.09
N LEU A 61 -5.11 15.65 -3.71
CA LEU A 61 -4.01 15.83 -2.76
C LEU A 61 -2.83 16.55 -3.43
N THR A 62 -2.16 17.42 -2.68
CA THR A 62 -0.85 17.96 -3.09
C THR A 62 0.22 16.89 -2.96
N THR A 63 1.33 17.04 -3.68
CA THR A 63 2.48 16.11 -3.61
C THR A 63 2.95 15.88 -2.17
N ASP A 64 3.09 16.94 -1.37
CA ASP A 64 3.50 16.84 0.04
C ASP A 64 2.49 16.07 0.88
N GLN A 65 1.19 16.24 0.61
CA GLN A 65 0.14 15.48 1.30
C GLN A 65 0.21 13.99 0.95
N VAL A 66 0.52 13.64 -0.31
CA VAL A 66 0.69 12.24 -0.71
C VAL A 66 1.89 11.61 -0.01
N TYR A 67 3.04 12.29 0.04
CA TYR A 67 4.21 11.80 0.79
C TYR A 67 3.91 11.64 2.28
N ALA A 68 3.26 12.63 2.90
CA ALA A 68 2.90 12.58 4.32
C ALA A 68 1.95 11.41 4.63
N VAL A 69 0.91 11.20 3.81
CA VAL A 69 -0.02 10.08 3.97
C VAL A 69 0.68 8.73 3.75
N THR A 70 1.57 8.65 2.76
CA THR A 70 2.36 7.44 2.50
C THR A 70 3.26 7.11 3.68
N ALA A 71 4.00 8.09 4.21
CA ALA A 71 4.85 7.93 5.38
C ALA A 71 4.05 7.46 6.60
N TYR A 72 2.89 8.08 6.83
CA TYR A 72 2.02 7.71 7.92
C TYR A 72 1.52 6.26 7.82
N ILE A 73 1.11 5.79 6.64
CA ILE A 73 0.67 4.39 6.45
C ILE A 73 1.83 3.40 6.66
N LEU A 74 3.04 3.75 6.23
CA LEU A 74 4.22 2.90 6.43
C LEU A 74 4.63 2.86 7.91
N PHE A 75 4.56 3.98 8.61
CA PHE A 75 4.77 4.08 10.06
C PHE A 75 3.78 3.21 10.83
N LEU A 76 2.49 3.27 10.49
CA LEU A 76 1.46 2.43 11.12
C LEU A 76 1.72 0.92 10.96
N ASN A 77 2.48 0.53 9.95
CA ASN A 77 2.92 -0.85 9.72
C ASN A 77 4.31 -1.18 10.31
N GLY A 78 4.96 -0.21 10.96
CA GLY A 78 6.32 -0.36 11.49
C GLY A 78 7.39 -0.54 10.41
N ILE A 79 7.15 -0.03 9.20
CA ILE A 79 8.07 -0.14 8.06
C ILE A 79 9.08 1.00 8.05
N VAL A 80 8.67 2.17 8.57
CA VAL A 80 9.53 3.35 8.77
C VAL A 80 9.31 3.90 10.18
N GLU A 81 10.29 4.62 10.71
CA GLU A 81 10.22 5.32 11.99
C GLU A 81 9.28 6.53 11.94
N GLU A 82 8.81 7.01 13.10
CA GLU A 82 7.87 8.13 13.21
C GLU A 82 8.40 9.43 12.57
N GLU A 83 9.70 9.69 12.72
CA GLU A 83 10.35 10.89 12.19
C GLU A 83 10.86 10.73 10.75
N HIS A 84 10.59 9.60 10.09
CA HIS A 84 11.09 9.35 8.74
C HIS A 84 10.40 10.24 7.69
N VAL A 85 11.18 11.09 7.03
CA VAL A 85 10.69 11.99 5.97
C VAL A 85 10.78 11.31 4.60
N LEU A 86 9.64 11.20 3.92
CA LEU A 86 9.57 10.69 2.56
C LEU A 86 9.64 11.79 1.51
N ASP A 87 10.45 11.57 0.48
CA ASP A 87 10.54 12.37 -0.72
C ASP A 87 10.81 11.48 -1.95
N ALA A 88 11.06 12.10 -3.11
CA ALA A 88 11.31 11.40 -4.36
C ALA A 88 12.59 10.53 -4.34
N ALA A 89 13.55 10.85 -3.47
CA ALA A 89 14.79 10.11 -3.32
C ALA A 89 14.67 9.00 -2.26
N SER A 90 13.98 9.25 -1.14
CA SER A 90 13.86 8.28 -0.03
C SER A 90 12.76 7.25 -0.24
N LEU A 91 11.62 7.60 -0.87
CA LEU A 91 10.51 6.68 -1.10
C LEU A 91 10.91 5.40 -1.87
N PRO A 92 11.69 5.45 -2.97
CA PRO A 92 12.10 4.24 -3.68
C PRO A 92 13.06 3.34 -2.87
N GLN A 93 13.67 3.86 -1.82
CA GLN A 93 14.61 3.12 -0.96
C GLN A 93 13.90 2.33 0.15
N VAL A 94 12.60 2.59 0.38
CA VAL A 94 11.81 1.85 1.37
C VAL A 94 11.71 0.38 0.96
N GLN A 95 12.22 -0.51 1.82
CA GLN A 95 12.11 -1.95 1.63
C GLN A 95 10.82 -2.46 2.26
N MET A 96 9.85 -2.83 1.42
CA MET A 96 8.59 -3.41 1.90
C MET A 96 8.80 -4.85 2.38
N PRO A 97 8.09 -5.31 3.42
CA PRO A 97 8.27 -6.65 3.98
C PRO A 97 8.04 -7.79 2.97
N ASN A 98 7.15 -7.60 2.00
CA ASN A 98 6.83 -8.60 0.96
C ASN A 98 7.52 -8.32 -0.39
N ARG A 99 8.69 -7.66 -0.38
CA ARG A 99 9.42 -7.26 -1.59
C ARG A 99 9.68 -8.42 -2.56
N GLU A 100 10.04 -9.58 -2.03
CA GLU A 100 10.38 -10.81 -2.77
C GLU A 100 9.23 -11.82 -2.82
N GLY A 101 8.01 -11.42 -2.41
CA GLY A 101 6.85 -12.30 -2.33
C GLY A 101 6.12 -12.57 -3.64
N PHE A 102 6.64 -12.07 -4.76
CA PHE A 102 6.02 -12.18 -6.08
C PHE A 102 6.99 -12.80 -7.07
N VAL A 103 6.48 -13.72 -7.88
CA VAL A 103 7.23 -14.35 -8.96
C VAL A 103 6.52 -14.09 -10.29
N PRO A 104 7.25 -14.00 -11.41
CA PRO A 104 6.65 -14.04 -12.74
C PRO A 104 5.77 -15.28 -12.91
N ASP A 105 4.76 -15.19 -13.77
CA ASP A 105 3.94 -16.34 -14.12
C ASP A 105 4.82 -17.44 -14.72
N ASP A 106 4.86 -18.60 -14.06
CA ASP A 106 5.63 -19.77 -14.47
C ASP A 106 4.82 -20.74 -15.34
N ARG A 107 3.52 -20.45 -15.55
CA ARG A 107 2.66 -21.26 -16.40
C ARG A 107 3.10 -21.12 -17.87
N PRO A 108 2.94 -22.18 -18.67
CA PRO A 108 3.26 -22.12 -20.09
C PRO A 108 2.39 -21.07 -20.79
N ASP A 109 2.98 -20.33 -21.72
CA ASP A 109 2.22 -19.46 -22.62
C ASP A 109 1.24 -20.33 -23.42
N THR A 110 -0.05 -20.12 -23.21
CA THR A 110 -1.11 -20.89 -23.88
C THR A 110 -1.59 -20.22 -25.17
N GLY A 111 -1.00 -19.08 -25.55
CA GLY A 111 -1.48 -18.25 -26.64
C GLY A 111 -2.82 -17.58 -26.31
N ILE A 112 -3.07 -16.41 -26.90
CA ILE A 112 -4.35 -15.71 -26.70
C ILE A 112 -5.45 -16.48 -27.42
N VAL A 113 -6.29 -17.21 -26.68
CA VAL A 113 -7.57 -17.69 -27.20
C VAL A 113 -8.51 -16.49 -27.31
N ARG A 114 -8.50 -15.82 -28.47
CA ARG A 114 -9.50 -14.78 -28.79
C ARG A 114 -10.86 -15.47 -28.88
N LYS A 115 -11.76 -15.17 -27.94
CA LYS A 115 -13.21 -15.42 -28.10
C LYS A 115 -13.83 -14.34 -28.96
#